data_AF-A0A087TZ25-F1
#
_entry.id   AF-A0A087TZ25-F1
#
_cell.length_a   1.000
_cell.length_b   1.000
_cell.length_c   1.000
_cell.angle_alpha   90.00
_cell.angle_beta   90.00
_cell.angle_gamma   90.00
#
_symmetry.space_group_name_H-M   'P 1'
#
loop_
_entity.id
_entity.type
_entity.pdbx_description
1 polymer ?
#
loop_
_entity_poly.entity_id
_entity_poly.type
_entity_poly.pdbx_seq_one_letter_code
_entity_poly.pdbx_strand_id
1 'polypeptide(L)'
;MLNGLLFVSAIIITASLHIYYELHPLPIYVFTNPHDINHFLDRSYFRTYVHVSTYCVGLTVGYILATRQKLKIPVGINLMGWLASILLSLSVVYGVYDWNQGEIPGLAISTLYTCTHKLVWALAIAWVTVSCTYGNGGIVTKILSWPAFVPLSRLTYMTYLVH
;
A
#
# COMPACT_ATOMS: atom_id res chain seq x y z
N MET A 1 13.31 -17.14 -4.87
CA MET A 1 12.47 -17.75 -5.92
C MET A 1 11.00 -17.83 -5.49
N LEU A 2 10.68 -18.40 -4.33
CA LEU A 2 9.29 -18.52 -3.84
C LEU A 2 8.53 -17.17 -3.72
N ASN A 3 9.14 -16.15 -3.13
CA ASN A 3 8.49 -14.84 -2.97
C ASN A 3 8.16 -14.14 -4.30
N GLY A 4 8.98 -14.32 -5.34
CA GLY A 4 8.72 -13.76 -6.67
C GLY A 4 7.54 -14.45 -7.36
N LEU A 5 7.38 -15.76 -7.18
CA LEU A 5 6.23 -16.52 -7.71
C LEU A 5 4.92 -16.14 -7.01
N LEU A 6 4.95 -15.95 -5.68
CA LEU A 6 3.81 -15.46 -4.91
C LEU A 6 3.41 -14.03 -5.33
N PHE A 7 4.39 -13.20 -5.65
CA PHE A 7 4.16 -11.84 -6.14
C PHE A 7 3.45 -11.82 -7.50
N VAL A 8 3.96 -12.59 -8.48
CA VAL A 8 3.39 -12.66 -9.83
C VAL A 8 2.00 -13.28 -9.81
N SER A 9 1.80 -14.35 -9.03
CA SER A 9 0.48 -14.98 -8.90
C SER A 9 -0.56 -14.06 -8.24
N ALA A 10 -0.18 -13.28 -7.21
CA ALA A 10 -1.10 -12.33 -6.57
C ALA A 10 -1.55 -11.21 -7.52
N ILE A 11 -0.66 -10.71 -8.38
CA ILE A 11 -1.01 -9.70 -9.40
C ILE A 11 -1.98 -10.29 -10.42
N ILE A 12 -1.73 -11.50 -10.91
CA ILE A 12 -2.58 -12.18 -11.90
C ILE A 12 -3.98 -12.47 -11.32
N ILE A 13 -4.06 -12.93 -10.07
CA ILE A 13 -5.33 -13.20 -9.39
C ILE A 13 -6.14 -11.91 -9.21
N THR A 14 -5.49 -10.83 -8.79
CA THR A 14 -6.16 -9.53 -8.59
C THR A 14 -6.68 -8.97 -9.92
N ALA A 15 -5.88 -9.05 -10.99
CA ALA A 15 -6.29 -8.60 -12.33
C ALA A 15 -7.47 -9.42 -12.88
N SER A 16 -7.41 -10.74 -12.75
CA SER A 16 -8.46 -11.66 -13.22
C SER A 16 -9.79 -11.39 -12.52
N LEU A 17 -9.77 -11.15 -11.21
CA LEU A 17 -10.98 -10.86 -10.43
C LEU A 17 -11.57 -9.49 -10.77
N HIS A 18 -10.72 -8.49 -10.99
CA HIS A 18 -11.18 -7.16 -11.37
C HIS A 18 -11.90 -7.17 -12.71
N ILE A 19 -11.37 -7.92 -13.69
CA ILE A 19 -11.97 -8.10 -15.01
C ILE A 19 -13.25 -8.93 -14.92
N TYR A 20 -13.26 -9.99 -14.10
CA TYR A 20 -14.40 -10.91 -14.02
C TYR A 20 -15.63 -10.30 -13.31
N TYR A 21 -15.41 -9.48 -12.29
CA TYR A 21 -16.50 -8.90 -11.48
C TYR A 21 -16.86 -7.46 -11.88
N GLU A 22 -16.27 -6.92 -12.96
CA GLU A 22 -16.43 -5.52 -13.39
C GLU A 22 -16.37 -4.52 -12.23
N LEU A 23 -15.47 -4.79 -11.27
CA LEU A 23 -15.42 -4.02 -10.04
C LEU A 23 -14.94 -2.61 -10.37
N HIS A 24 -15.53 -1.61 -9.73
CA HIS A 24 -14.96 -0.27 -9.75
C HIS A 24 -13.60 -0.26 -9.05
N PRO A 25 -12.68 0.63 -9.46
CA PRO A 25 -11.28 0.53 -9.04
C PRO A 25 -11.05 0.72 -7.54
N LEU A 26 -11.96 1.43 -6.87
CA LEU A 26 -11.91 1.83 -5.47
C LEU A 26 -13.34 2.04 -4.94
N PRO A 27 -13.56 2.08 -3.60
CA PRO A 27 -14.83 2.54 -3.06
C PRO A 27 -14.97 4.02 -3.38
N ILE A 28 -15.63 4.30 -4.49
CA ILE A 28 -15.86 5.66 -4.94
C ILE A 28 -16.80 6.30 -3.91
N TYR A 29 -16.53 7.54 -3.50
CA TYR A 29 -17.49 8.36 -2.75
C TYR A 29 -18.82 8.59 -3.52
N VAL A 30 -18.90 8.12 -4.76
CA VAL A 30 -20.09 8.09 -5.63
C VAL A 30 -21.06 6.95 -5.25
N PHE A 31 -20.63 5.94 -4.48
CA PHE A 31 -21.57 4.92 -3.97
C PHE A 31 -22.45 5.52 -2.87
N THR A 32 -23.56 6.13 -3.24
CA THR A 32 -24.62 6.52 -2.30
C THR A 32 -25.50 5.33 -1.90
N ASN A 33 -25.43 4.21 -2.62
CA ASN A 33 -26.25 3.03 -2.37
C ASN A 33 -25.50 2.01 -1.50
N PRO A 34 -26.03 1.64 -0.31
CA PRO A 34 -25.38 0.70 0.60
C PRO A 34 -25.19 -0.71 0.02
N HIS A 35 -25.97 -1.12 -0.97
CA HIS A 35 -25.81 -2.45 -1.59
C HIS A 35 -24.49 -2.58 -2.36
N ASP A 36 -24.15 -1.55 -3.14
CA ASP A 36 -22.94 -1.54 -3.98
C ASP A 36 -21.67 -1.45 -3.13
N ILE A 37 -21.72 -0.71 -2.01
CA ILE A 37 -20.65 -0.64 -1.01
C ILE A 37 -20.38 -2.03 -0.42
N ASN A 38 -21.42 -2.73 0.04
CA ASN A 38 -21.26 -4.05 0.63
C ASN A 38 -20.74 -5.07 -0.39
N HIS A 39 -21.25 -5.04 -1.63
CA HIS A 39 -20.77 -5.92 -2.69
C HIS A 39 -19.27 -5.70 -2.99
N PHE A 40 -18.83 -4.44 -3.06
CA PHE A 40 -17.41 -4.09 -3.24
C PHE A 40 -16.55 -4.54 -2.06
N LEU A 41 -16.97 -4.26 -0.82
CA LEU A 41 -16.21 -4.61 0.38
C LEU A 41 -16.00 -6.11 0.50
N ASP A 42 -17.04 -6.90 0.26
CA ASP A 42 -17.04 -8.35 0.47
C ASP A 42 -16.28 -9.12 -0.64
N ARG A 43 -16.24 -8.56 -1.86
CA ARG A 43 -15.57 -9.17 -3.02
C ARG A 43 -14.16 -8.68 -3.26
N SER A 44 -13.86 -7.43 -2.90
CA SER A 44 -12.57 -6.79 -3.22
C SER A 44 -11.75 -6.40 -1.99
N TYR A 45 -12.38 -5.86 -0.94
CA TYR A 45 -11.63 -5.28 0.19
C TYR A 45 -11.22 -6.31 1.24
N PHE A 46 -12.15 -7.14 1.72
CA PHE A 46 -11.90 -8.10 2.81
C PHE A 46 -11.14 -9.36 2.38
N ARG A 47 -10.96 -9.56 1.08
CA ARG A 47 -10.37 -10.78 0.55
C ARG A 47 -8.86 -10.76 0.70
N THR A 48 -8.31 -11.75 1.40
CA THR A 48 -6.87 -11.81 1.70
C THR A 48 -5.99 -11.91 0.45
N TYR A 49 -6.47 -12.51 -0.63
CA TYR A 49 -5.71 -12.69 -1.88
C TYR A 49 -5.34 -11.36 -2.57
N VAL A 50 -6.13 -10.29 -2.40
CA VAL A 50 -5.78 -8.97 -3.00
C VAL A 50 -4.66 -8.25 -2.23
N HIS A 51 -4.30 -8.74 -1.05
CA HIS A 51 -3.26 -8.16 -0.18
C HIS A 51 -2.00 -9.01 -0.12
N VAL A 52 -1.98 -10.21 -0.72
CA VAL A 52 -0.79 -11.09 -0.72
C VAL A 52 0.44 -10.37 -1.28
N SER A 53 0.25 -9.56 -2.31
CA SER A 53 1.32 -8.83 -2.97
C SER A 53 1.99 -7.81 -2.04
N THR A 54 1.22 -7.10 -1.20
CA THR A 54 1.75 -6.16 -0.20
C THR A 54 2.37 -6.88 1.00
N TYR A 55 1.82 -8.04 1.40
CA TYR A 55 2.42 -8.88 2.43
C TYR A 55 3.81 -9.40 2.01
N CYS A 56 3.99 -9.82 0.76
CA CYS A 56 5.29 -10.23 0.23
C CYS A 56 6.34 -9.11 0.30
N VAL A 57 5.96 -7.87 -0.01
CA VAL A 57 6.84 -6.69 0.11
C VAL A 57 7.23 -6.48 1.58
N GLY A 58 6.26 -6.45 2.49
CA GLY A 58 6.50 -6.29 3.92
C GLY A 58 7.40 -7.37 4.51
N LEU A 59 7.14 -8.65 4.19
CA LEU A 59 7.97 -9.77 4.62
C LEU A 59 9.40 -9.68 4.11
N THR A 60 9.58 -9.28 2.85
CA THR A 60 10.93 -9.12 2.27
C THR A 60 11.71 -8.01 2.98
N VAL A 61 11.07 -6.87 3.21
CA VAL A 61 11.69 -5.75 3.93
C VAL A 61 12.01 -6.13 5.38
N GLY A 62 11.06 -6.75 6.08
CA GLY A 62 11.26 -7.23 7.46
C GLY A 62 12.40 -8.23 7.57
N TYR A 63 12.51 -9.17 6.61
CA TYR A 63 13.61 -10.12 6.55
C TYR A 63 14.98 -9.44 6.35
N ILE A 64 15.04 -8.43 5.47
CA ILE A 64 16.26 -7.63 5.25
C ILE A 64 16.66 -6.92 6.54
N LEU A 65 15.72 -6.26 7.21
CA LEU A 65 15.96 -5.56 8.47
C LEU A 65 16.43 -6.52 9.59
N ALA A 66 15.84 -7.71 9.67
CA ALA A 66 16.21 -8.71 10.66
C ALA A 66 17.62 -9.30 10.40
N THR A 67 17.99 -9.51 9.14
CA THR A 67 19.25 -10.18 8.78
C THR A 67 20.41 -9.20 8.64
N ARG A 68 20.15 -7.98 8.17
CA ARG A 68 21.16 -6.96 7.88
C ARG A 68 21.05 -5.82 8.88
N GLN A 69 21.72 -5.94 10.02
CA GLN A 69 21.72 -4.91 11.07
C GLN A 69 22.41 -3.60 10.66
N LYS A 70 23.37 -3.65 9.72
CA LYS A 70 24.10 -2.47 9.24
C LYS A 70 24.08 -2.45 7.72
N LEU A 71 23.36 -1.50 7.15
CA LEU A 71 23.32 -1.24 5.72
C LEU A 71 23.70 0.22 5.50
N LYS A 72 24.81 0.45 4.79
CA LYS A 72 25.25 1.80 4.41
C LYS A 72 24.55 2.18 3.12
N ILE A 73 23.56 3.06 3.20
CA ILE A 73 22.86 3.60 2.03
C ILE A 73 23.63 4.87 1.61
N PRO A 74 24.13 4.95 0.36
CA PRO A 74 24.77 6.18 -0.11
C PRO A 74 23.72 7.29 -0.23
N VAL A 75 24.14 8.53 0.05
CA VAL A 75 23.25 9.70 0.13
C VAL A 75 22.43 9.90 -1.15
N GLY A 76 23.04 9.68 -2.33
CA GLY A 76 22.34 9.79 -3.62
C GLY A 76 21.18 8.80 -3.76
N ILE A 77 21.39 7.52 -3.39
CA ILE A 77 20.33 6.50 -3.43
C ILE A 77 19.26 6.82 -2.38
N ASN A 78 19.65 7.29 -1.19
CA ASN A 78 18.70 7.71 -0.17
C ASN A 78 17.77 8.81 -0.69
N LEU A 79 18.34 9.86 -1.30
CA LEU A 79 17.57 10.98 -1.84
C LEU A 79 16.65 10.54 -2.99
N MET A 80 17.17 9.75 -3.94
CA MET A 80 16.36 9.22 -5.04
C MET A 80 15.19 8.38 -4.53
N GLY A 81 15.43 7.52 -3.53
CA GLY A 81 14.37 6.70 -2.97
C GLY A 81 13.33 7.51 -2.19
N TRP A 82 13.74 8.60 -1.51
CA TRP A 82 12.79 9.53 -0.88
C TRP A 82 11.92 10.25 -1.92
N LEU A 83 12.53 10.78 -2.98
CA LEU A 83 11.81 11.40 -4.09
C LEU A 83 10.85 10.41 -4.74
N ALA A 84 11.32 9.19 -5.02
CA ALA A 84 10.47 8.13 -5.57
C ALA A 84 9.31 7.80 -4.64
N SER A 85 9.55 7.66 -3.33
CA SER A 85 8.50 7.34 -2.35
C SER A 85 7.43 8.41 -2.29
N ILE A 86 7.82 9.68 -2.31
CA ILE A 86 6.89 10.82 -2.33
C ILE A 86 6.09 10.83 -3.63
N LEU A 87 6.76 10.73 -4.79
CA LEU A 87 6.10 10.74 -6.09
C LEU A 87 5.12 9.56 -6.25
N LEU A 88 5.52 8.36 -5.84
CA LEU A 88 4.68 7.18 -5.87
C LEU A 88 3.47 7.33 -4.94
N SER A 89 3.67 7.86 -3.73
CA SER A 89 2.56 8.09 -2.79
C SER A 89 1.59 9.15 -3.31
N LEU A 90 2.09 10.25 -3.85
CA LEU A 90 1.28 11.30 -4.46
C LEU A 90 0.52 10.76 -5.68
N SER A 91 1.16 9.96 -6.53
CA SER A 91 0.52 9.35 -7.69
C SER A 91 -0.63 8.43 -7.29
N VAL A 92 -0.48 7.64 -6.21
CA VAL A 92 -1.57 6.78 -5.72
C VAL A 92 -2.73 7.61 -5.19
N VAL A 93 -2.47 8.67 -4.41
CA VAL A 93 -3.51 9.50 -3.79
C VAL A 93 -4.23 10.38 -4.82
N TYR A 94 -3.48 11.09 -5.68
CA TYR A 94 -4.03 12.03 -6.63
C TYR A 94 -4.43 11.39 -7.97
N GLY A 95 -3.96 10.18 -8.28
CA GLY A 95 -4.31 9.48 -9.53
C GLY A 95 -5.79 9.11 -9.66
N VAL A 96 -6.57 9.24 -8.60
CA VAL A 96 -8.01 8.93 -8.52
C VAL A 96 -8.82 10.22 -8.39
N TYR A 97 -8.19 11.39 -8.41
CA TYR A 97 -8.85 12.66 -8.15
C TYR A 97 -10.05 12.88 -9.09
N ASP A 98 -9.86 12.70 -10.40
CA ASP A 98 -10.93 12.86 -11.39
C ASP A 98 -12.04 11.81 -11.21
N TRP A 99 -11.69 10.59 -10.80
CA TRP A 99 -12.66 9.52 -10.57
C TRP A 99 -13.52 9.79 -9.33
N ASN A 100 -12.95 10.47 -8.34
CA ASN A 100 -13.69 10.92 -7.16
C ASN A 100 -14.64 12.09 -7.48
N GLN A 101 -14.43 12.83 -8.58
CA GLN A 101 -15.34 13.87 -9.08
C GLN A 101 -16.49 13.31 -9.94
N GLY A 102 -16.51 11.99 -10.18
CA GLY A 102 -17.57 11.32 -10.94
C GLY A 102 -17.17 10.89 -12.35
N GLU A 103 -15.91 11.07 -12.76
CA GLU A 103 -15.44 10.50 -14.03
C GLU A 103 -15.28 8.98 -13.93
N ILE A 104 -15.80 8.25 -14.91
CA ILE A 104 -15.69 6.79 -14.96
C ILE A 104 -14.45 6.44 -15.79
N PRO A 105 -13.38 5.87 -15.19
CA PRO A 105 -12.21 5.45 -15.94
C PRO A 105 -12.54 4.32 -16.91
N GLY A 106 -11.82 4.28 -18.03
CA GLY A 106 -11.84 3.11 -18.90
C GLY A 106 -11.37 1.84 -18.16
N LEU A 107 -11.94 0.70 -18.51
CA LEU A 107 -11.69 -0.59 -17.86
C LEU A 107 -10.19 -0.94 -17.74
N ALA A 108 -9.41 -0.63 -18.77
CA ALA A 108 -7.97 -0.89 -18.79
C ALA A 108 -7.21 -0.08 -17.71
N ILE A 109 -7.52 1.21 -17.57
CA ILE A 109 -6.87 2.10 -16.60
C ILE A 109 -7.30 1.74 -15.18
N SER A 110 -8.60 1.49 -15.00
CA SER A 110 -9.16 1.01 -13.73
C SER A 110 -8.48 -0.27 -13.27
N THR A 111 -8.36 -1.27 -14.15
CA THR A 111 -7.76 -2.57 -13.82
C THR A 111 -6.29 -2.41 -13.46
N LEU A 112 -5.54 -1.63 -14.25
CA LEU A 112 -4.12 -1.38 -14.00
C LEU A 112 -3.90 -0.69 -12.65
N TYR A 113 -4.71 0.32 -12.34
CA TYR A 113 -4.66 1.00 -11.06
C TYR A 113 -4.99 0.05 -9.90
N THR A 114 -6.09 -0.71 -9.98
CA THR A 114 -6.50 -1.60 -8.89
C THR A 114 -5.45 -2.67 -8.57
N CYS A 115 -4.77 -3.19 -9.57
CA CYS A 115 -3.71 -4.18 -9.37
C CYS A 115 -2.42 -3.59 -8.78
N THR A 116 -2.13 -2.32 -9.09
CA THR A 116 -0.81 -1.74 -8.88
C THR A 116 -0.75 -0.75 -7.71
N HIS A 117 -1.84 -0.04 -7.39
CA HIS A 117 -1.83 1.03 -6.39
C HIS A 117 -1.41 0.55 -5.00
N LYS A 118 -1.94 -0.60 -4.53
CA LYS A 118 -1.58 -1.18 -3.22
C LYS A 118 -0.09 -1.54 -3.17
N LEU A 119 0.44 -2.05 -4.28
CA LEU A 119 1.85 -2.41 -4.41
C LEU A 119 2.76 -1.19 -4.40
N VAL A 120 2.42 -0.19 -5.20
CA VAL A 120 3.16 1.08 -5.27
C VAL A 120 3.18 1.76 -3.91
N TRP A 121 2.04 1.77 -3.22
CA TRP A 121 1.93 2.28 -1.86
C TRP A 121 2.81 1.49 -0.88
N ALA A 122 2.77 0.16 -0.94
CA ALA A 122 3.59 -0.70 -0.09
C ALA A 122 5.10 -0.50 -0.35
N LEU A 123 5.52 -0.29 -1.60
CA LEU A 123 6.91 -0.01 -1.96
C LEU A 123 7.37 1.37 -1.45
N ALA A 124 6.52 2.39 -1.54
CA ALA A 124 6.81 3.70 -0.98
C ALA A 124 7.02 3.63 0.54
N ILE A 125 6.12 2.94 1.26
CA ILE A 125 6.25 2.74 2.72
C ILE A 125 7.46 1.87 3.05
N ALA A 126 7.74 0.84 2.25
CA ALA A 126 8.91 -0.03 2.43
C ALA A 126 10.21 0.78 2.42
N TRP A 127 10.37 1.70 1.46
CA TRP A 127 11.56 2.53 1.40
C TRP A 127 11.66 3.49 2.60
N VAL A 128 10.55 4.15 2.97
CA VAL A 128 10.51 5.02 4.15
C VAL A 128 10.93 4.25 5.41
N THR A 129 10.43 3.02 5.56
CA THR A 129 10.77 2.14 6.69
C THR A 129 12.27 1.84 6.70
N VAL A 130 12.81 1.34 5.59
CA VAL A 130 14.24 1.03 5.45
C VAL A 130 15.13 2.25 5.74
N SER A 131 14.80 3.41 5.16
CA SER A 131 15.57 4.64 5.36
C SER A 131 15.55 5.07 6.83
N CYS A 132 14.39 5.00 7.49
CA CYS A 132 14.27 5.34 8.90
C CYS A 132 15.00 4.35 9.82
N THR A 133 14.92 3.04 9.56
CA THR A 133 15.57 2.04 10.41
C THR A 133 17.10 2.09 10.33
N TYR A 134 17.66 2.44 9.17
CA TYR A 134 19.11 2.59 9.02
C TYR A 134 19.63 4.00 9.38
N GLY A 135 18.78 4.87 9.96
CA GLY A 135 19.16 6.20 10.41
C GLY A 135 19.32 7.24 9.30
N ASN A 136 18.88 6.94 8.08
CA ASN A 136 18.98 7.83 6.91
C ASN A 136 17.72 8.67 6.67
N GLY A 137 16.70 8.57 7.54
CA GLY A 137 15.42 9.28 7.40
C GLY A 137 15.38 10.67 8.04
N GLY A 138 16.46 11.14 8.69
CA GLY A 138 16.59 12.51 9.18
C GLY A 138 15.47 12.97 10.11
N ILE A 139 14.75 14.03 9.73
CA ILE A 139 13.63 14.59 10.51
C ILE A 139 12.46 13.61 10.60
N VAL A 140 12.17 12.89 9.52
CA VAL A 140 11.04 11.96 9.45
C VAL A 140 11.21 10.86 10.49
N THR A 141 12.43 10.33 10.66
CA THR A 141 12.73 9.35 11.71
C THR A 141 12.46 9.88 13.12
N LYS A 142 12.75 11.16 13.39
CA LYS A 142 12.48 11.78 14.70
C LYS A 142 10.99 11.89 14.98
N ILE A 143 10.21 12.28 13.96
CA ILE A 143 8.75 12.38 14.06
C ILE A 143 8.17 10.98 14.29
N LEU A 144 8.51 10.00 13.46
CA LEU A 144 7.94 8.64 13.57
C LEU A 144 8.36 7.93 14.87
N SER A 145 9.53 8.26 15.43
CA SER A 145 10.00 7.68 16.69
C SER A 145 9.52 8.45 17.93
N TRP A 146 8.56 9.36 17.78
CA TRP A 146 8.12 10.20 18.90
C TRP A 146 7.32 9.38 19.92
N PRO A 147 7.70 9.37 21.22
CA PRO A 147 7.03 8.57 22.25
C PRO A 147 5.55 8.87 22.44
N ALA A 148 5.06 10.03 21.99
CA ALA A 148 3.64 10.35 21.99
C ALA A 148 2.79 9.35 21.17
N PHE A 149 3.38 8.69 20.17
CA PHE A 149 2.69 7.64 19.40
C PHE A 149 2.54 6.31 20.15
N VAL A 150 3.28 6.09 21.23
CA VAL A 150 3.18 4.86 22.04
C VAL A 150 1.82 4.73 22.74
N PRO A 151 1.32 5.71 23.53
CA PRO A 151 -0.02 5.59 24.12
C PRO A 151 -1.12 5.58 23.05
N LEU A 152 -0.96 6.32 21.95
CA LEU A 152 -1.94 6.36 20.87
C LEU A 152 -2.07 5.01 20.15
N SER A 153 -0.95 4.37 19.82
CA SER A 153 -0.95 3.04 19.19
C SER A 153 -1.62 1.98 20.08
N ARG A 154 -1.39 2.03 21.39
CA ARG A 154 -2.08 1.16 22.36
C ARG A 154 -3.59 1.39 22.36
N LEU A 155 -4.02 2.65 22.33
CA LEU A 155 -5.45 2.99 22.30
C LEU A 155 -6.11 2.45 21.04
N THR A 156 -5.53 2.69 19.86
CA THR A 156 -6.05 2.18 18.58
C THR A 156 -6.14 0.66 18.57
N TYR A 157 -5.15 -0.03 19.12
CA TYR A 157 -5.16 -1.49 19.23
C TYR A 157 -6.28 -2.01 20.13
N MET A 158 -6.51 -1.37 21.29
CA MET A 158 -7.60 -1.74 22.19
C MET A 158 -8.97 -1.51 21.54
N THR A 159 -9.16 -0.40 20.83
CA THR A 159 -10.39 -0.14 20.08
C THR A 159 -10.62 -1.21 19.02
N TYR A 160 -9.59 -1.63 18.27
CA TYR A 160 -9.69 -2.69 17.27
C TYR A 160 -10.09 -4.05 17.86
N LEU A 161 -9.60 -4.39 19.06
CA LEU A 161 -9.96 -5.67 19.71
C LEU A 161 -11.41 -5.70 20.21
N VAL A 162 -11.99 -4.54 20.53
CA VAL A 162 -13.37 -4.42 21.06
C VAL A 162 -14.39 -4.27 19.93
N HIS A 163 -13.99 -3.67 18.80
CA HIS A 163 -14.84 -3.46 17.64
C HIS A 163 -15.02 -4.72 16.80
#